data_AF-A0A5N7MSV3-F1
#
_entry.id   AF-A0A5N7MSV3-F1
#
_cell.length_a   1.000
_cell.length_b   1.000
_cell.length_c   1.000
_cell.angle_alpha   90.00
_cell.angle_beta   90.00
_cell.angle_gamma   90.00
#
_symmetry.space_group_name_H-M   'P 1'
#
loop_
_entity.id
_entity.type
_entity.pdbx_description
1 polymer ?
#
loop_
_entity_poly.entity_id
_entity_poly.type
_entity_poly.pdbx_seq_one_letter_code
_entity_poly.pdbx_strand_id
1 'polypeptide(L)'
;MRSGQRQLKARLAKWADAGCDAVVCDAQTEDDLLAVAAAILMLPGKPLWVGSAGLMRALVRAGEPEVVPTSAPVWAAAGRPVLVVVGSASRVSHTQFDALAEEQGVVPVTILPSTLRESSTPERVQSCAQTLDAALASGGDVAVTIRGEKINVQQGPQLAAALAALIAPGRWAYCDRW
;
A
#
# COMPACT_ATOMS: atom_id res chain seq x y z
N MET A 1 14.83 -5.98 25.03
CA MET A 1 15.54 -5.02 25.90
C MET A 1 14.73 -4.80 27.20
N ARG A 2 15.02 -5.50 28.31
CA ARG A 2 14.20 -5.40 29.56
C ARG A 2 14.71 -4.38 30.58
N SER A 3 15.49 -3.40 30.15
CA SER A 3 15.92 -2.27 30.97
C SER A 3 15.00 -1.09 30.69
N GLY A 4 14.27 -0.64 31.73
CA GLY A 4 13.20 0.36 31.59
C GLY A 4 13.65 1.63 30.84
N GLN A 5 12.70 2.31 30.20
CA GLN A 5 12.86 3.47 29.29
C GLN A 5 13.93 4.49 29.73
N ARG A 6 14.05 4.77 31.04
CA ARG A 6 15.07 5.66 31.62
C ARG A 6 16.52 5.17 31.44
N GLN A 7 16.76 3.86 31.57
CA GLN A 7 18.08 3.27 31.34
C GLN A 7 18.45 3.32 29.86
N LEU A 8 17.46 3.08 28.98
CA LEU A 8 17.69 3.21 27.54
C LEU A 8 18.02 4.65 27.16
N LYS A 9 17.27 5.64 27.68
CA LYS A 9 17.59 7.07 27.52
C LYS A 9 19.04 7.36 27.95
N ALA A 10 19.45 6.91 29.13
CA ALA A 10 20.80 7.16 29.64
C ALA A 10 21.89 6.58 28.73
N ARG A 11 21.65 5.38 28.16
CA ARG A 11 22.56 4.77 27.20
C ARG A 11 22.64 5.55 25.89
N LEU A 12 21.49 5.96 25.35
CA LEU A 12 21.42 6.77 24.14
C LEU A 12 22.14 8.12 24.31
N ALA A 13 21.92 8.81 25.43
CA ALA A 13 22.62 10.06 25.75
C ALA A 13 24.14 9.86 25.84
N LYS A 14 24.58 8.79 26.52
CA LYS A 14 26.01 8.46 26.62
C LYS A 14 26.65 8.22 25.25
N TRP A 15 25.96 7.58 24.32
CA TRP A 15 26.46 7.36 22.96
C TRP A 15 26.48 8.66 22.14
N ALA A 16 25.48 9.51 22.29
CA ALA A 16 25.49 10.85 21.69
C ALA A 16 26.67 11.69 22.19
N ASP A 17 26.91 11.71 23.51
CA ASP A 17 28.05 12.42 24.13
C ASP A 17 29.40 11.85 23.70
N ALA A 18 29.44 10.55 23.36
CA ALA A 18 30.62 9.88 22.81
C ALA A 18 30.82 10.15 21.30
N GLY A 19 29.96 10.94 20.66
CA GLY A 19 30.05 11.29 19.25
C GLY A 19 29.56 10.19 18.29
N CYS A 20 28.68 9.29 18.74
CA CYS A 20 28.06 8.30 17.84
C CYS A 20 27.02 8.98 16.93
N ASP A 21 27.24 8.91 15.61
CA ASP A 21 26.32 9.48 14.62
C ASP A 21 25.01 8.70 14.47
N ALA A 22 25.03 7.39 14.77
CA ALA A 22 23.87 6.52 14.64
C ALA A 22 23.85 5.43 15.72
N VAL A 23 22.65 5.08 16.17
CA VAL A 23 22.42 3.98 17.12
C VAL A 23 21.35 3.05 16.57
N VAL A 24 21.68 1.76 16.48
CA VAL A 24 20.73 0.71 16.08
C VAL A 24 20.14 0.08 17.34
N CYS A 25 18.81 0.01 17.41
CA CYS A 25 18.08 -0.59 18.53
C CYS A 25 17.37 -1.87 18.08
N ASP A 26 17.72 -2.99 18.70
CA ASP A 26 16.98 -4.25 18.49
C ASP A 26 15.57 -4.16 19.08
N ALA A 27 14.58 -4.64 18.33
CA ALA A 27 13.21 -4.77 18.80
C ALA A 27 12.61 -6.10 18.33
N GLN A 28 12.20 -6.95 19.26
CA GLN A 28 11.52 -8.23 18.97
C GLN A 28 10.02 -8.13 19.20
N THR A 29 9.58 -7.14 19.98
CA THR A 29 8.20 -6.94 20.41
C THR A 29 7.78 -5.49 20.22
N GLU A 30 6.46 -5.24 20.24
CA GLU A 30 5.95 -3.86 20.27
C GLU A 30 6.42 -3.09 21.51
N ASP A 31 6.57 -3.76 22.65
CA ASP A 31 7.06 -3.16 23.89
C ASP A 31 8.52 -2.69 23.76
N ASP A 32 9.36 -3.42 23.02
CA ASP A 32 10.72 -2.96 22.71
C ASP A 32 10.67 -1.65 21.88
N LEU A 33 9.79 -1.57 20.87
CA LEU A 33 9.62 -0.36 20.06
C LEU A 33 9.10 0.82 20.89
N LEU A 34 8.14 0.59 21.79
CA LEU A 34 7.63 1.61 22.71
C LEU A 34 8.72 2.08 23.67
N ALA A 35 9.56 1.16 24.16
CA ALA A 35 10.66 1.52 25.04
C ALA A 35 11.69 2.41 24.32
N VAL A 36 12.03 2.07 23.07
CA VAL A 36 12.90 2.86 22.19
C VAL A 36 12.30 4.24 21.92
N ALA A 37 11.03 4.30 21.51
CA ALA A 37 10.33 5.54 21.20
C ALA A 37 10.30 6.49 22.41
N ALA A 38 9.88 5.99 23.59
CA ALA A 38 9.84 6.79 24.81
C ALA A 38 11.24 7.29 25.21
N ALA A 39 12.27 6.45 25.13
CA ALA A 39 13.64 6.86 25.45
C ALA A 39 14.14 7.97 24.51
N ILE A 40 13.85 7.87 23.22
CA ILE A 40 14.23 8.87 22.20
C ILE A 40 13.53 10.21 22.44
N LEU A 41 12.22 10.20 22.73
CA LEU A 41 11.45 11.43 23.00
C LEU A 41 11.95 12.17 24.25
N MET A 42 12.60 11.48 25.19
CA MET A 42 13.19 12.07 26.37
C MET A 42 14.61 12.65 26.16
N LEU A 43 15.23 12.46 24.99
CA LEU A 43 16.59 12.94 24.72
C LEU A 43 16.61 14.45 24.41
N PRO A 44 17.59 15.18 24.97
CA PRO A 44 17.89 16.52 24.47
C PRO A 44 18.47 16.42 23.05
N GLY A 45 18.12 17.35 22.16
CA GLY A 45 18.74 17.47 20.83
C GLY A 45 17.97 16.90 19.63
N LYS A 46 16.77 16.32 19.84
CA LYS A 46 15.85 15.86 18.76
C LYS A 46 16.57 15.05 17.65
N PRO A 47 17.02 13.81 17.93
CA PRO A 47 17.70 12.99 16.91
C PRO A 47 16.78 12.70 15.71
N LEU A 48 17.38 12.48 14.54
CA LEU A 48 16.65 11.99 13.36
C LEU A 48 16.21 10.54 13.58
N TRP A 49 14.93 10.25 13.34
CA TRP A 49 14.39 8.89 13.45
C TRP A 49 14.41 8.18 12.11
N VAL A 50 14.91 6.95 12.09
CA VAL A 50 14.94 6.11 10.89
C VAL A 50 14.34 4.75 11.23
N GLY A 51 13.25 4.39 10.58
CA GLY A 51 12.57 3.12 10.81
C GLY A 51 11.32 2.96 9.95
N SER A 52 10.77 1.75 9.94
CA SER A 52 9.52 1.44 9.25
C SER A 52 8.30 1.95 10.04
N ALA A 53 7.09 1.63 9.55
CA ALA A 53 5.84 1.97 10.21
C ALA A 53 5.74 1.49 11.67
N GLY A 54 6.48 0.43 12.06
CA GLY A 54 6.52 -0.05 13.44
C GLY A 54 7.05 1.00 14.42
N LEU A 55 8.18 1.64 14.09
CA LEU A 55 8.77 2.69 14.91
C LEU A 55 7.88 3.95 14.93
N MET A 56 7.32 4.33 13.77
CA MET A 56 6.45 5.52 13.68
C MET A 56 5.20 5.37 14.57
N ARG A 57 4.55 4.21 14.54
CA ARG A 57 3.42 3.92 15.45
C ARG A 57 3.83 4.01 16.92
N ALA A 58 5.01 3.51 17.27
CA ALA A 58 5.51 3.58 18.64
C ALA A 58 5.81 5.03 19.07
N LEU A 59 6.38 5.86 18.19
CA LEU A 59 6.62 7.28 18.43
C LEU A 59 5.33 8.06 18.66
N VAL A 60 4.31 7.84 17.81
CA VAL A 60 2.98 8.45 17.99
C VAL A 60 2.36 8.02 19.33
N ARG A 61 2.45 6.74 19.70
CA ARG A 61 1.91 6.23 20.96
C ARG A 61 2.66 6.72 22.20
N ALA A 62 3.96 6.97 22.09
CA ALA A 62 4.81 7.42 23.19
C ALA A 62 4.84 8.95 23.34
N GLY A 63 4.41 9.69 22.32
CA GLY A 63 4.29 11.15 22.35
C GLY A 63 3.10 11.64 23.16
N GLU A 64 3.07 12.95 23.41
CA GLU A 64 1.88 13.63 23.91
C GLU A 64 0.74 13.45 22.90
N PRO A 65 -0.51 13.22 23.36
CA PRO A 65 -1.66 13.14 22.47
C PRO A 65 -1.90 14.50 21.83
N GLU A 66 -1.26 14.77 20.70
CA GLU A 66 -1.79 15.74 19.75
C GLU A 66 -3.19 15.25 19.38
N VAL A 67 -4.17 16.17 19.34
CA VAL A 67 -5.57 15.85 19.03
C VAL A 67 -5.62 15.14 17.68
N VAL A 68 -5.58 13.80 17.72
CA VAL A 68 -5.73 12.98 16.53
C VAL A 68 -7.12 13.30 16.00
N PRO A 69 -7.25 13.77 14.75
CA PRO A 69 -8.55 13.94 14.14
C PRO A 69 -9.34 12.65 14.34
N THR A 70 -10.40 12.73 15.14
CA THR A 70 -11.27 11.60 15.39
C THR A 70 -11.95 11.28 14.07
N SER A 71 -11.77 10.05 13.62
CA SER A 71 -12.17 9.50 12.33
C SER A 71 -11.29 9.91 11.15
N ALA A 72 -10.58 8.91 10.60
CA ALA A 72 -10.29 8.92 9.17
C ALA A 72 -11.62 9.14 8.43
N PRO A 73 -11.64 9.91 7.32
CA PRO A 73 -12.85 10.08 6.56
C PRO A 73 -13.42 8.69 6.26
N VAL A 74 -14.63 8.44 6.74
CA VAL A 74 -15.37 7.24 6.37
C VAL A 74 -15.61 7.40 4.88
N TRP A 75 -14.88 6.65 4.07
CA TRP A 75 -15.16 6.57 2.65
C TRP A 75 -16.49 5.83 2.53
N ALA A 76 -17.58 6.59 2.54
CA ALA A 76 -18.85 6.07 2.09
C ALA A 76 -18.67 5.82 0.59
N ALA A 77 -18.28 4.60 0.22
CA ALA A 77 -18.46 4.13 -1.14
C ALA A 77 -19.94 4.36 -1.43
N ALA A 78 -20.26 5.36 -2.27
CA ALA A 78 -21.58 5.98 -2.35
C ALA A 78 -22.62 5.10 -3.05
N GLY A 79 -22.72 3.81 -2.67
CA GLY A 79 -23.51 2.80 -3.37
C GLY A 79 -23.08 2.60 -4.83
N ARG A 80 -21.89 3.07 -5.21
CA ARG A 80 -21.37 2.98 -6.57
C ARG A 80 -20.37 1.83 -6.67
N PRO A 81 -20.35 1.11 -7.81
CA PRO A 81 -19.35 0.08 -8.07
C PRO A 81 -17.92 0.59 -7.91
N VAL A 82 -17.07 -0.26 -7.37
CA VAL A 82 -15.64 -0.01 -7.15
C VAL A 82 -14.83 -0.80 -8.16
N LEU A 83 -13.88 -0.12 -8.81
CA LEU A 83 -12.81 -0.76 -9.57
C LEU A 83 -11.59 -0.97 -8.67
N VAL A 84 -11.31 -2.22 -8.33
CA VAL A 84 -10.11 -2.62 -7.58
C VAL A 84 -9.01 -3.00 -8.56
N VAL A 85 -7.83 -2.38 -8.45
CA VAL A 85 -6.70 -2.61 -9.35
C VAL A 85 -5.53 -3.22 -8.59
N VAL A 86 -5.20 -4.47 -8.91
CA VAL A 86 -4.10 -5.23 -8.30
C VAL A 86 -2.92 -5.28 -9.28
N GLY A 87 -2.02 -4.30 -9.17
CA GLY A 87 -0.79 -4.21 -9.99
C GLY A 87 0.43 -4.94 -9.41
N SER A 88 0.34 -5.43 -8.18
CA SER A 88 1.45 -6.09 -7.48
C SER A 88 1.57 -7.55 -7.87
N ALA A 89 2.79 -7.98 -8.24
CA ALA A 89 3.12 -9.37 -8.56
C ALA A 89 3.41 -10.25 -7.32
N SER A 90 3.13 -9.76 -6.11
CA SER A 90 3.38 -10.51 -4.88
C SER A 90 2.36 -11.64 -4.68
N ARG A 91 2.78 -12.74 -4.05
CA ARG A 91 1.88 -13.85 -3.71
C ARG A 91 0.71 -13.40 -2.84
N VAL A 92 0.95 -12.48 -1.90
CA VAL A 92 -0.09 -11.93 -1.01
C VAL A 92 -1.15 -11.19 -1.83
N SER A 93 -0.73 -10.34 -2.76
CA SER A 93 -1.63 -9.61 -3.66
C SER A 93 -2.44 -10.56 -4.55
N HIS A 94 -1.83 -11.66 -5.00
CA HIS A 94 -2.55 -12.67 -5.74
C HIS A 94 -3.62 -13.37 -4.90
N THR A 95 -3.29 -13.78 -3.66
CA THR A 95 -4.26 -14.39 -2.74
C THR A 95 -5.40 -13.42 -2.40
N GLN A 96 -5.10 -12.13 -2.22
CA GLN A 96 -6.12 -11.11 -1.99
C GLN A 96 -7.05 -10.94 -3.20
N PHE A 97 -6.50 -10.95 -4.42
CA PHE A 97 -7.30 -10.92 -5.63
C PHE A 97 -8.18 -12.17 -5.77
N ASP A 98 -7.63 -13.35 -5.49
CA ASP A 98 -8.37 -14.61 -5.63
C ASP A 98 -9.54 -14.66 -4.62
N ALA A 99 -9.32 -14.21 -3.38
CA ALA A 99 -10.40 -14.06 -2.40
C ALA A 99 -11.46 -13.05 -2.85
N LEU A 100 -11.05 -11.90 -3.42
CA LEU A 100 -11.97 -10.91 -3.94
C LEU A 100 -12.76 -11.41 -5.16
N ALA A 101 -12.15 -12.26 -5.99
CA ALA A 101 -12.80 -12.84 -7.17
C ALA A 101 -13.89 -13.88 -6.83
N GLU A 102 -13.90 -14.40 -5.60
CA GLU A 102 -14.91 -15.33 -5.10
C GLU A 102 -16.14 -14.62 -4.50
N GLU A 103 -16.05 -13.31 -4.25
CA GLU A 103 -17.14 -12.51 -3.67
C GLU A 103 -18.29 -12.29 -4.65
N GLN A 104 -19.52 -12.37 -4.15
CA GLN A 104 -20.71 -12.12 -4.97
C GLN A 104 -20.79 -10.66 -5.39
N GLY A 105 -21.02 -10.42 -6.68
CA GLY A 105 -21.10 -9.06 -7.24
C GLY A 105 -19.76 -8.47 -7.65
N VAL A 106 -18.65 -9.22 -7.53
CA VAL A 106 -17.35 -8.85 -8.09
C VAL A 106 -17.12 -9.57 -9.42
N VAL A 107 -16.76 -8.81 -10.45
CA VAL A 107 -16.34 -9.33 -11.75
C VAL A 107 -14.80 -9.33 -11.83
N PRO A 108 -14.15 -10.51 -11.79
CA PRO A 108 -12.70 -10.58 -11.92
C PRO A 108 -12.27 -10.48 -13.39
N VAL A 109 -11.25 -9.66 -13.65
CA VAL A 109 -10.62 -9.48 -14.95
C VAL A 109 -9.11 -9.68 -14.81
N THR A 110 -8.58 -10.72 -15.47
CA THR A 110 -7.14 -10.97 -15.51
C THR A 110 -6.57 -10.49 -16.84
N ILE A 111 -5.56 -9.63 -16.78
CA ILE A 111 -4.87 -9.10 -17.94
C ILE A 111 -3.48 -9.74 -18.03
N LEU A 112 -3.20 -10.37 -19.17
CA LEU A 112 -1.87 -10.91 -19.45
C LEU A 112 -0.87 -9.76 -19.65
N PRO A 113 0.37 -9.85 -19.10
CA PRO A 113 1.41 -8.86 -19.34
C PRO A 113 1.66 -8.59 -20.82
N SER A 114 1.58 -9.61 -21.70
CA SER A 114 1.73 -9.48 -23.15
C SER A 114 0.69 -8.57 -23.82
N THR A 115 -0.45 -8.35 -23.19
CA THR A 115 -1.47 -7.39 -23.67
C THR A 115 -1.05 -5.94 -23.42
N LEU A 116 -0.23 -5.71 -22.39
CA LEU A 116 0.19 -4.37 -21.94
C LEU A 116 1.57 -3.95 -22.47
N ARG A 117 2.29 -4.85 -23.16
CA ARG A 117 3.58 -4.52 -23.79
C ARG A 117 3.36 -3.73 -25.08
N GLU A 118 4.31 -2.88 -25.42
CA GLU A 118 4.31 -2.13 -26.70
C GLU A 118 4.25 -3.04 -27.94
N SER A 119 4.76 -4.26 -27.83
CA SER A 119 4.70 -5.26 -28.90
C SER A 119 3.35 -5.98 -29.04
N SER A 120 2.34 -5.59 -28.25
CA SER A 120 1.01 -6.19 -28.36
C SER A 120 0.32 -5.80 -29.65
N THR A 121 -0.55 -6.68 -30.15
CA THR A 121 -1.35 -6.38 -31.33
C THR A 121 -2.54 -5.50 -30.96
N PRO A 122 -2.97 -4.57 -31.84
CA PRO A 122 -4.14 -3.73 -31.60
C PRO A 122 -5.40 -4.54 -31.26
N GLU A 123 -5.59 -5.71 -31.88
CA GLU A 123 -6.74 -6.58 -31.66
C GLU A 123 -6.75 -7.16 -30.24
N ARG A 124 -5.57 -7.54 -29.72
CA ARG A 124 -5.45 -8.07 -28.35
C ARG A 124 -5.75 -7.00 -27.31
N VAL A 125 -5.21 -5.79 -27.53
CA VAL A 125 -5.49 -4.63 -26.66
C VAL A 125 -6.98 -4.29 -26.71
N GLN A 126 -7.57 -4.26 -27.90
CA GLN A 126 -8.99 -3.95 -28.10
C GLN A 126 -9.92 -4.99 -27.47
N SER A 127 -9.63 -6.28 -27.62
CA SER A 127 -10.40 -7.36 -26.99
C SER A 127 -10.34 -7.30 -25.46
N CYS A 128 -9.17 -6.97 -24.92
CA CYS A 128 -9.00 -6.76 -23.49
C CYS A 128 -9.79 -5.54 -23.00
N ALA A 129 -9.74 -4.43 -23.74
CA ALA A 129 -10.54 -3.24 -23.45
C ALA A 129 -12.04 -3.55 -23.43
N GLN A 130 -12.55 -4.28 -24.43
CA GLN A 130 -13.96 -4.66 -24.50
C GLN A 130 -14.41 -5.52 -23.33
N THR A 131 -13.58 -6.48 -22.91
CA THR A 131 -13.85 -7.31 -21.71
C THR A 131 -13.94 -6.45 -20.46
N LEU A 132 -13.02 -5.50 -20.30
CA LEU A 132 -13.00 -4.58 -19.17
C LEU A 132 -14.21 -3.63 -19.19
N ASP A 133 -14.55 -3.06 -20.35
CA ASP A 133 -15.69 -2.16 -20.52
C ASP A 133 -17.01 -2.89 -20.20
N ALA A 134 -17.15 -4.14 -20.64
CA ALA A 134 -18.31 -4.97 -20.31
C ALA A 134 -18.40 -5.28 -18.80
N ALA A 135 -17.27 -5.58 -18.15
CA ALA A 135 -17.23 -5.79 -16.71
C ALA A 135 -17.64 -4.53 -15.94
N LEU A 136 -17.11 -3.37 -16.33
CA LEU A 136 -17.44 -2.08 -15.71
C LEU A 136 -18.91 -1.68 -15.95
N ALA A 137 -19.47 -2.02 -17.10
CA ALA A 137 -20.87 -1.76 -17.44
C ALA A 137 -21.87 -2.69 -16.72
N SER A 138 -21.40 -3.76 -16.06
CA SER A 138 -22.26 -4.72 -15.35
C SER A 138 -22.97 -4.13 -14.13
N GLY A 139 -22.51 -2.98 -13.64
CA GLY A 139 -23.04 -2.34 -12.43
C GLY A 139 -22.62 -3.01 -11.12
N GLY A 140 -21.75 -4.02 -11.18
CA GLY A 140 -21.08 -4.64 -10.03
C GLY A 140 -19.64 -4.17 -9.87
N ASP A 141 -19.03 -4.54 -8.75
CA ASP A 141 -17.62 -4.27 -8.49
C ASP A 141 -16.74 -5.01 -9.50
N VAL A 142 -15.59 -4.44 -9.85
CA VAL A 142 -14.66 -5.07 -10.81
C VAL A 142 -13.30 -5.17 -10.17
N ALA A 143 -12.70 -6.36 -10.20
CA ALA A 143 -11.34 -6.56 -9.76
C ALA A 143 -10.44 -6.84 -10.96
N VAL A 144 -9.42 -6.01 -11.19
CA VAL A 144 -8.46 -6.17 -12.30
C VAL A 144 -7.09 -6.55 -11.75
N THR A 145 -6.45 -7.56 -12.33
CA THR A 145 -5.05 -7.92 -12.00
C THR A 145 -4.22 -8.12 -13.24
N ILE A 146 -2.91 -7.84 -13.14
CA ILE A 146 -1.93 -8.31 -14.12
C ILE A 146 -1.38 -9.66 -13.63
N ARG A 147 -1.66 -10.76 -14.34
CA ARG A 147 -1.19 -12.10 -13.95
C ARG A 147 -1.01 -13.01 -15.18
N GLY A 148 -0.13 -14.00 -15.07
CA GLY A 148 0.05 -15.06 -16.06
C GLY A 148 1.53 -15.29 -16.36
N GLU A 149 2.06 -14.59 -17.36
CA GLU A 149 3.46 -14.70 -17.78
C GLU A 149 4.43 -14.12 -16.75
N LYS A 150 5.71 -14.53 -16.82
CA LYS A 150 6.77 -13.92 -16.01
C LYS A 150 6.87 -12.42 -16.30
N ILE A 151 6.75 -11.62 -15.25
CA ILE A 151 6.96 -10.17 -15.29
C ILE A 151 8.40 -9.90 -14.88
N ASN A 152 9.16 -9.24 -15.76
CA ASN A 152 10.45 -8.68 -15.37
C ASN A 152 10.18 -7.43 -14.52
N VAL A 153 10.83 -7.31 -13.36
CA VAL A 153 10.69 -6.16 -12.44
C VAL A 153 10.93 -4.83 -13.15
N GLN A 154 11.86 -4.81 -14.13
CA GLN A 154 12.18 -3.61 -14.93
C GLN A 154 11.01 -3.15 -15.83
N GLN A 155 10.09 -4.05 -16.17
CA GLN A 155 8.89 -3.73 -16.97
C GLN A 155 7.74 -3.21 -16.11
N GLY A 156 7.85 -3.25 -14.78
CA GLY A 156 6.79 -2.87 -13.84
C GLY A 156 6.19 -1.49 -14.14
N PRO A 157 7.00 -0.42 -14.27
CA PRO A 157 6.48 0.93 -14.56
C PRO A 157 5.71 1.02 -15.88
N GLN A 158 6.22 0.35 -16.93
CA GLN A 158 5.60 0.37 -18.27
C GLN A 158 4.26 -0.39 -18.26
N LEU A 159 4.20 -1.56 -17.62
CA LEU A 159 2.97 -2.34 -17.49
C LEU A 159 1.93 -1.60 -16.65
N ALA A 160 2.35 -0.93 -15.58
CA ALA A 160 1.47 -0.09 -14.76
C ALA A 160 0.91 1.10 -15.56
N ALA A 161 1.74 1.78 -16.36
CA ALA A 161 1.30 2.87 -17.21
C ALA A 161 0.31 2.42 -18.30
N ALA A 162 0.58 1.29 -18.96
CA ALA A 162 -0.32 0.71 -19.95
C ALA A 162 -1.66 0.28 -19.32
N LEU A 163 -1.63 -0.32 -18.13
CA LEU A 163 -2.84 -0.63 -17.38
C LEU A 163 -3.61 0.64 -17.02
N ALA A 164 -2.93 1.67 -16.51
CA ALA A 164 -3.54 2.96 -16.17
C ALA A 164 -4.24 3.58 -17.39
N ALA A 165 -3.61 3.55 -18.57
CA ALA A 165 -4.21 4.03 -19.81
C ALA A 165 -5.45 3.20 -20.24
N LEU A 166 -5.44 1.89 -19.97
CA LEU A 166 -6.56 1.00 -20.27
C LEU A 166 -7.76 1.24 -19.35
N ILE A 167 -7.53 1.57 -18.07
CA ILE A 167 -8.58 1.77 -17.06
C ILE A 167 -8.97 3.25 -16.85
N ALA A 168 -8.34 4.18 -17.57
CA ALA A 168 -8.46 5.62 -17.32
C ALA A 168 -9.93 6.11 -17.38
N PRO A 169 -10.37 6.94 -16.42
CA PRO A 169 -11.70 7.55 -16.44
C PRO A 169 -11.83 8.46 -17.67
N GLY A 170 -12.74 8.08 -18.58
CA GLY A 170 -12.88 8.66 -19.91
C GLY A 170 -13.36 7.64 -20.95
N ARG A 171 -13.13 6.35 -20.71
CA ARG A 171 -13.72 5.24 -21.48
C ARG A 171 -15.14 4.86 -21.04
N TRP A 172 -15.47 5.12 -19.77
CA TRP A 172 -16.71 4.70 -19.12
C TRP A 172 -17.47 5.86 -18.45
N ALA A 173 -17.09 7.10 -18.73
CA ALA A 173 -17.69 8.27 -18.10
C ALA A 173 -19.20 8.34 -18.41
N TYR A 174 -19.99 8.03 -17.37
CA TYR A 174 -21.40 8.41 -17.21
C TYR A 174 -22.40 7.77 -18.20
N CYS A 175 -22.89 6.57 -17.84
CA CYS A 175 -24.33 6.28 -17.99
C CYS A 175 -25.08 7.11 -16.94
N ASP A 176 -25.22 8.39 -17.25
CA ASP A 176 -26.08 9.33 -16.55
C ASP A 176 -27.46 9.29 -17.21
N ARG A 177 -28.35 8.51 -16.62
CA ARG A 177 -29.80 8.59 -16.81
C ARG A 177 -30.40 7.61 -15.83
N TRP A 178 -30.83 8.09 -14.67
CA TRP A 178 -32.21 8.06 -14.14
C TRP A 178 -32.25 8.87 -12.85
#